data_AF-A0A537F8Z9-F1
#
_entry.id   AF-A0A537F8Z9-F1
#
_cell.length_a   1.000
_cell.length_b   1.000
_cell.length_c   1.000
_cell.angle_alpha   90.00
_cell.angle_beta   90.00
_cell.angle_gamma   90.00
#
_symmetry.space_group_name_H-M   'P 1'
#
loop_
_entity.id
_entity.type
_entity.pdbx_description
1 polymer ?
#
loop_
_entity_poly.entity_id
_entity_poly.type
_entity_poly.pdbx_seq_one_letter_code
_entity_poly.pdbx_strand_id
1 'polypeptide(L)'
;MDSMQKDTLTQAVLILEFGVIVVLVWGVSLEYRANQYLQAWVNERAPLLGYLLNGYLAAMLGGVLVGSIILFLQNRPRRTKPESPKNV
;
A
#
# COMPACT_ATOMS: atom_id res chain seq x y z
N MET A 1 -17.12 -24.35 3.67
CA MET A 1 -17.27 -23.09 2.90
C MET A 1 -16.78 -21.85 3.68
N ASP A 2 -15.90 -22.02 4.68
CA ASP A 2 -15.62 -20.98 5.70
C ASP A 2 -14.14 -20.50 5.71
N SER A 3 -13.24 -21.19 5.01
CA SER A 3 -11.80 -20.84 4.92
C SER A 3 -11.51 -19.76 3.87
N MET A 4 -12.08 -19.90 2.67
CA MET A 4 -11.83 -18.99 1.54
C MET A 4 -12.21 -17.53 1.83
N GLN A 5 -13.28 -17.32 2.61
CA GLN A 5 -13.71 -15.98 3.02
C GLN A 5 -12.77 -15.38 4.07
N LYS A 6 -12.22 -16.19 4.98
CA LYS A 6 -11.24 -15.75 5.98
C LYS A 6 -9.95 -15.29 5.29
N ASP A 7 -9.49 -16.02 4.28
CA ASP A 7 -8.28 -15.65 3.52
C ASP A 7 -8.45 -14.29 2.82
N THR A 8 -9.63 -14.03 2.25
CA THR A 8 -9.94 -12.76 1.58
C THR A 8 -9.99 -11.60 2.57
N LEU A 9 -10.55 -11.81 3.76
CA LEU A 9 -10.60 -10.81 4.83
C LEU A 9 -9.20 -10.52 5.39
N THR A 10 -8.39 -11.55 5.63
CA THR A 10 -7.00 -11.40 6.05
C THR A 10 -6.20 -10.60 5.03
N GLN A 11 -6.35 -10.91 3.74
CA GLN A 11 -5.68 -10.15 2.67
C GLN A 11 -6.12 -8.68 2.65
N ALA A 12 -7.40 -8.40 2.85
CA ALA A 12 -7.91 -7.02 2.90
C ALA A 12 -7.35 -6.24 4.11
N VAL A 13 -7.27 -6.88 5.29
CA VAL A 13 -6.66 -6.28 6.49
C VAL A 13 -5.19 -5.97 6.26
N LEU A 14 -4.44 -6.90 5.66
CA LEU A 14 -3.02 -6.69 5.36
C LEU A 14 -2.79 -5.51 4.40
N ILE A 15 -3.62 -5.38 3.36
CA ILE A 15 -3.54 -4.24 2.43
C ILE A 15 -3.85 -2.93 3.16
N LEU A 16 -4.82 -2.94 4.07
CA LEU A 16 -5.18 -1.77 4.87
C LEU A 16 -4.05 -1.35 5.82
N GLU A 17 -3.51 -2.29 6.58
CA GLU A 17 -2.38 -2.04 7.50
C GLU A 17 -1.15 -1.53 6.74
N PHE A 18 -0.86 -2.13 5.59
CA PHE A 18 0.20 -1.65 4.71
C PHE A 18 -0.07 -0.21 4.24
N GLY A 19 -1.31 0.11 3.89
CA GLY A 19 -1.72 1.47 3.54
C GLY A 19 -1.51 2.47 4.68
N VAL A 20 -1.82 2.10 5.92
CA VAL A 20 -1.55 2.93 7.10
C VAL A 20 -0.06 3.19 7.26
N ILE A 21 0.78 2.17 7.09
CA ILE A 21 2.25 2.32 7.13
C ILE A 21 2.73 3.29 6.05
N VAL A 22 2.22 3.18 4.82
CA VAL A 22 2.57 4.10 3.73
C VAL A 22 2.25 5.55 4.09
N VAL A 23 1.06 5.80 4.65
CA VAL A 23 0.64 7.15 5.06
C VAL A 23 1.53 7.68 6.18
N LEU A 24 1.86 6.86 7.17
CA LEU A 24 2.76 7.26 8.26
C LEU A 24 4.16 7.60 7.73
N VAL A 25 4.73 6.76 6.87
CA VAL A 25 6.05 7.01 6.25
C VAL A 25 6.02 8.29 5.42
N TRP A 26 4.94 8.53 4.69
CA TRP A 26 4.77 9.77 3.92
C TRP A 26 4.68 11.00 4.83
N GLY A 27 3.92 10.92 5.93
CA GLY A 27 3.82 12.00 6.93
C GLY A 27 5.18 12.34 7.56
N VAL A 28 5.93 11.33 8.00
CA VAL A 28 7.28 11.54 8.56
C VAL A 28 8.23 12.13 7.50
N SER A 29 8.12 11.71 6.24
CA SER A 29 8.89 12.28 5.13
C SER A 29 8.56 13.76 4.90
N LEU A 30 7.30 14.16 5.06
CA LEU A 30 6.90 15.57 4.97
C LEU A 30 7.48 16.39 6.10
N GLU A 31 7.39 15.92 7.34
CA GLU A 31 7.99 16.61 8.49
C GLU A 31 9.50 16.73 8.38
N TYR A 32 10.17 15.66 7.93
CA TYR A 32 11.60 15.68 7.63
C TYR A 32 11.95 16.78 6.63
N ARG A 33 11.22 16.86 5.51
CA ARG A 33 11.46 17.88 4.47
C ARG A 33 11.12 19.30 4.92
N ALA A 34 10.19 19.45 5.86
CA ALA A 34 9.82 20.75 6.42
C ALA A 34 10.80 21.24 7.50
N ASN A 35 11.55 20.35 8.15
CA ASN A 35 12.42 20.68 9.28
C ASN A 35 13.92 20.63 8.93
N GLN A 36 14.54 21.79 8.79
CA GLN A 36 15.97 21.92 8.50
C GLN A 36 16.88 21.35 9.60
N TYR A 37 16.48 21.45 10.88
CA TYR A 37 17.26 20.89 11.98
C TYR A 37 17.32 19.35 11.89
N LEU A 38 16.20 18.72 11.55
CA LEU A 38 16.13 17.27 11.41
C LEU A 38 16.94 16.79 10.19
N GLN A 39 16.92 17.53 9.09
CA GLN A 39 17.78 17.26 7.93
C GLN A 39 19.27 17.35 8.28
N ALA A 40 19.69 18.41 8.98
CA ALA A 40 21.08 18.56 9.39
C ALA A 40 21.53 17.41 10.29
N TRP A 41 20.74 17.08 11.31
CA TRP A 41 21.04 15.97 12.22
C TRP A 41 21.10 14.61 11.50
N VAL A 42 20.16 14.33 10.59
CA VAL A 42 20.15 13.07 9.82
C VAL A 42 21.35 12.97 8.90
N ASN A 43 21.74 14.07 8.23
CA ASN A 43 22.92 14.08 7.36
C ASN A 43 24.21 13.79 8.13
N GLU A 44 24.30 14.23 9.39
CA GLU A 44 25.47 14.02 10.23
C GLU A 44 25.49 12.64 10.92
N ARG A 45 24.33 12.15 11.36
CA ARG A 45 24.25 10.96 12.22
C ARG A 45 23.81 9.69 11.51
N ALA A 46 22.95 9.81 10.49
CA ALA A 46 22.35 8.66 9.83
C ALA A 46 21.96 8.98 8.38
N PRO A 47 22.93 9.16 7.47
CA PRO A 47 22.66 9.55 6.09
C PRO A 47 21.76 8.56 5.34
N LEU A 48 21.78 7.28 5.71
CA LEU A 48 20.88 6.27 5.15
C LEU A 48 19.40 6.56 5.46
N LEU A 49 19.10 7.07 6.65
CA LEU A 49 17.74 7.53 7.00
C LEU A 49 17.33 8.71 6.13
N GLY A 50 18.28 9.58 5.75
CA GLY A 50 18.03 10.70 4.84
C GLY A 50 17.48 10.23 3.50
N TYR A 51 18.01 9.14 2.93
CA TYR A 51 17.51 8.57 1.68
C TYR A 51 16.08 8.05 1.80
N LEU A 52 15.75 7.40 2.92
CA LEU A 52 14.41 6.86 3.20
C LEU A 52 13.39 7.98 3.41
N LEU A 53 13.77 9.02 4.16
CA LEU A 53 12.94 10.15 4.54
C LEU A 53 12.79 11.21 3.44
N ASN A 54 13.61 11.17 2.39
CA ASN A 54 13.53 12.09 1.24
C ASN A 54 12.26 11.86 0.38
N GLY A 55 11.43 10.87 0.73
CA GLY A 55 10.18 10.57 0.05
C GLY A 55 10.28 9.52 -1.05
N TYR A 56 11.48 9.05 -1.41
CA TYR A 56 11.66 7.94 -2.35
C TYR A 56 11.02 6.65 -1.83
N LEU A 57 11.22 6.35 -0.54
CA LEU A 57 10.59 5.19 0.10
C LEU A 57 9.07 5.32 0.09
N ALA A 58 8.54 6.49 0.45
CA ALA A 58 7.10 6.74 0.45
C ALA A 58 6.49 6.54 -0.95
N ALA A 59 7.15 7.03 -2.00
CA ALA A 59 6.71 6.88 -3.38
C ALA A 59 6.75 5.40 -3.84
N MET A 60 7.84 4.68 -3.53
CA MET A 60 7.98 3.27 -3.85
C MET A 60 6.88 2.43 -3.17
N LEU A 61 6.69 2.59 -1.86
CA LEU A 61 5.68 1.86 -1.11
C LEU A 61 4.26 2.24 -1.57
N GLY A 62 4.03 3.51 -1.91
CA GLY A 62 2.78 3.96 -2.53
C GLY A 62 2.49 3.25 -3.85
N GLY A 63 3.50 3.07 -4.71
CA GLY A 63 3.36 2.29 -5.94
C GLY A 63 3.00 0.81 -5.69
N VAL A 64 3.66 0.18 -4.71
CA VAL A 64 3.34 -1.21 -4.29
C VAL A 64 1.92 -1.31 -3.75
N LEU A 65 1.46 -0.34 -2.95
CA LEU A 65 0.11 -0.29 -2.41
C LEU A 65 -0.93 -0.20 -3.54
N VAL A 66 -0.72 0.72 -4.49
CA VAL A 66 -1.61 0.87 -5.66
C VAL A 66 -1.65 -0.42 -6.46
N GLY A 67 -0.49 -1.03 -6.76
CA GLY A 67 -0.43 -2.31 -7.47
C GLY A 67 -1.16 -3.44 -6.74
N SER A 68 -1.00 -3.53 -5.42
CA SER A 68 -1.66 -4.53 -4.58
C SER A 68 -3.19 -4.38 -4.61
N ILE A 69 -3.69 -3.14 -4.55
CA ILE A 69 -5.13 -2.85 -4.64
C ILE A 69 -5.68 -3.26 -6.00
N ILE A 70 -4.98 -2.93 -7.10
CA ILE A 70 -5.40 -3.30 -8.46
C ILE A 70 -5.50 -4.82 -8.59
N LEU A 71 -4.48 -5.56 -8.16
CA LEU A 71 -4.47 -7.02 -8.22
C LEU A 71 -5.58 -7.63 -7.36
N PHE A 72 -5.81 -7.09 -6.16
CA PHE A 72 -6.90 -7.54 -5.28
C PHE A 72 -8.28 -7.35 -5.91
N LEU A 73 -8.50 -6.26 -6.65
CA LEU A 73 -9.75 -6.00 -7.35
C LEU A 73 -9.93 -6.90 -8.58
N GLN A 74 -8.86 -7.16 -9.33
CA GLN A 74 -8.89 -8.02 -10.52
C GLN A 74 -9.13 -9.50 -10.19
N ASN A 75 -8.65 -9.97 -9.04
CA ASN A 75 -8.77 -11.38 -8.65
C ASN A 75 -10.15 -11.74 -8.08
N ARG A 76 -11.13 -10.82 -8.09
CA ARG A 76 -12.50 -11.14 -7.71
C ARG A 76 -13.15 -11.99 -8.81
N PRO A 77 -13.73 -13.15 -8.49
CA PRO A 77 -14.35 -14.01 -9.49
C PRO A 77 -15.40 -13.20 -10.26
N ARG A 78 -15.20 -13.06 -11.58
CA ARG A 78 -16.22 -12.48 -12.46
C ARG A 78 -17.45 -13.34 -12.28
N ARG A 79 -18.51 -12.78 -11.70
CA ARG A 79 -19.83 -13.40 -11.70
C ARG A 79 -20.21 -13.54 -13.18
N THR A 80 -19.98 -14.71 -13.77
CA THR A 80 -20.42 -15.00 -15.13
C THR A 80 -21.93 -14.87 -15.11
N LYS A 81 -22.44 -13.86 -15.82
CA LYS A 81 -23.88 -13.66 -16.02
C LYS A 81 -24.44 -15.00 -16.52
N PRO A 82 -25.46 -15.60 -15.87
CA PRO A 82 -25.99 -16.89 -16.29
C PRO A 82 -26.41 -16.77 -17.75
N GLU A 83 -25.91 -17.68 -18.58
CA GLU A 83 -26.24 -17.76 -19.99
C GLU A 83 -27.76 -17.88 -20.11
N SER A 84 -28.38 -16.97 -20.88
CA SER A 84 -29.82 -17.00 -21.12
C SER A 84 -30.16 -18.35 -21.76
N PRO A 85 -31.17 -19.08 -21.26
CA PRO A 85 -31.55 -20.35 -21.87
C PRO A 85 -31.85 -20.12 -23.35
N LYS A 86 -31.22 -20.92 -24.22
CA LYS A 86 -31.55 -20.95 -25.65
C LYS A 86 -32.91 -21.60 -25.76
N ASN A 87 -33.91 -20.80 -26.11
CA ASN A 87 -35.25 -21.26 -26.43
C ASN A 87 -35.12 -22.17 -27.66
N VAL A 88 -35.29 -23.48 -27.47
CA VAL A 88 -35.48 -24.48 -28.53
C VAL A 88 -36.94 -24.88 -28.51
#